data_AF-A0A953SLQ9-F1
#
_entry.id   AF-A0A953SLQ9-F1
#
_cell.length_a   1.000
_cell.length_b   1.000
_cell.length_c   1.000
_cell.angle_alpha   90.00
_cell.angle_beta   90.00
_cell.angle_gamma   90.00
#
_symmetry.space_group_name_H-M   'P 1'
#
loop_
_entity.id
_entity.type
_entity.pdbx_description
1 polymer ?
#
loop_
_entity_poly.entity_id
_entity_poly.type
_entity_poly.pdbx_seq_one_letter_code
_entity_poly.pdbx_strand_id
1 'polypeptide(L)'
;MSKTTKARQVIGEALGSLAEDLNTGKSEGYRRFLAAMARFHDYSFGNVMLIVSQRPGATQVAGYRAWQKLGRQVRKGEKGITIMAPMLFKP
;
A
#
# COMPACT_ATOMS: atom_id res chain seq x y z
N MET A 1 4.12 -13.71 15.02
CA MET A 1 3.78 -13.67 13.58
C MET A 1 4.83 -12.86 12.83
N SER A 2 5.32 -13.36 11.69
CA SER A 2 6.27 -12.62 10.84
C SER A 2 5.61 -11.40 10.17
N LYS A 3 6.36 -10.32 9.94
CA LYS A 3 5.87 -9.11 9.24
C LYS A 3 5.28 -9.44 7.86
N THR A 4 5.86 -10.41 7.16
CA THR A 4 5.38 -10.90 5.87
C THR A 4 4.00 -11.55 5.97
N THR A 5 3.77 -12.37 7.01
CA THR A 5 2.48 -13.01 7.26
C THR A 5 1.39 -11.96 7.49
N LYS A 6 1.70 -10.93 8.29
CA LYS A 6 0.76 -9.83 8.56
C LYS A 6 0.40 -9.03 7.30
N ALA A 7 1.39 -8.73 6.46
CA ALA A 7 1.14 -8.04 5.18
C ALA A 7 0.23 -8.86 4.26
N ARG A 8 0.47 -10.17 4.13
CA ARG A 8 -0.39 -11.06 3.34
C ARG A 8 -1.81 -11.14 3.89
N GLN A 9 -1.96 -11.17 5.22
CA GLN A 9 -3.27 -11.15 5.87
C GLN A 9 -4.05 -9.87 5.52
N VAL A 10 -3.42 -8.69 5.64
CA VAL A 10 -4.07 -7.41 5.29
C VAL A 10 -4.52 -7.37 3.83
N ILE A 11 -3.71 -7.91 2.91
CA ILE A 11 -4.09 -8.00 1.50
C ILE A 11 -5.30 -8.92 1.32
N GLY A 12 -5.30 -10.09 1.97
CA GLY A 12 -6.41 -11.04 1.90
C GLY A 12 -7.72 -10.45 2.43
N GLU A 13 -7.68 -9.78 3.58
CA GLU A 13 -8.84 -9.10 4.18
C GLU A 13 -9.37 -7.97 3.27
N ALA A 14 -8.47 -7.15 2.71
CA ALA A 14 -8.85 -6.07 1.80
C ALA A 14 -9.50 -6.61 0.51
N LEU A 15 -8.99 -7.72 -0.04
CA LEU A 15 -9.59 -8.39 -1.19
C LEU A 15 -10.97 -8.95 -0.89
N GLY A 16 -11.15 -9.59 0.28
CA GLY A 16 -12.43 -10.13 0.71
C GLY A 16 -13.49 -9.04 0.82
N SER A 17 -13.17 -7.94 1.53
CA SER A 17 -14.05 -6.79 1.65
C SER A 17 -14.40 -6.16 0.30
N LEU A 18 -13.42 -6.08 -0.61
CA LEU A 18 -13.65 -5.52 -1.94
C LEU A 18 -14.58 -6.39 -2.80
N ALA A 19 -14.43 -7.72 -2.71
CA ALA A 19 -15.30 -8.66 -3.41
C ALA A 19 -16.75 -8.58 -2.87
N GLU A 20 -16.92 -8.45 -1.56
CA GLU A 20 -18.23 -8.29 -0.93
C GLU A 20 -18.92 -6.97 -1.32
N ASP A 21 -18.18 -5.86 -1.32
CA ASP A 21 -18.69 -4.56 -1.77
C ASP A 21 -19.18 -4.63 -3.22
N LEU A 22 -18.42 -5.27 -4.11
CA LEU A 22 -18.82 -5.45 -5.50
C LEU A 22 -20.07 -6.33 -5.63
N ASN A 23 -20.16 -7.42 -4.88
CA ASN A 23 -21.33 -8.30 -4.86
C ASN A 23 -22.59 -7.59 -4.34
N THR A 24 -22.44 -6.58 -3.49
CA THR A 24 -23.56 -5.75 -2.97
C THR A 24 -23.82 -4.48 -3.80
N GLY A 25 -23.18 -4.35 -4.97
CA GLY A 25 -23.37 -3.23 -5.89
C GLY A 25 -22.62 -1.95 -5.50
N LYS A 26 -21.78 -1.98 -4.46
CA LYS A 26 -20.94 -0.86 -4.04
C LYS A 26 -19.63 -0.86 -4.84
N SER A 27 -19.51 0.08 -5.76
CA SER A 27 -18.30 0.19 -6.61
C SER A 27 -17.28 1.23 -6.12
N GLU A 28 -17.57 1.96 -5.03
CA GLU A 28 -16.70 3.07 -4.63
C GLU A 28 -15.34 2.60 -4.12
N GLY A 29 -15.28 1.55 -3.30
CA GLY A 29 -14.03 0.92 -2.87
C GLY A 29 -13.19 0.46 -4.07
N TYR A 30 -13.85 -0.13 -5.07
CA TYR A 30 -13.20 -0.58 -6.29
C TYR A 30 -12.67 0.58 -7.14
N ARG A 31 -13.45 1.65 -7.32
CA ARG A 31 -13.00 2.86 -8.04
C ARG A 31 -11.81 3.51 -7.35
N ARG A 32 -11.82 3.61 -6.01
CA ARG A 32 -10.67 4.12 -5.22
C ARG A 32 -9.44 3.24 -5.43
N PHE A 33 -9.62 1.93 -5.46
CA PHE A 33 -8.53 1.00 -5.73
C PHE A 33 -7.96 1.14 -7.15
N LEU A 34 -8.81 1.21 -8.18
CA LEU A 34 -8.39 1.46 -9.56
C LEU A 34 -7.62 2.78 -9.69
N ALA A 35 -8.11 3.83 -9.04
CA ALA A 35 -7.43 5.13 -9.01
C ALA A 35 -6.05 5.05 -8.33
N ALA A 36 -5.93 4.25 -7.27
CA ALA A 36 -4.64 4.02 -6.62
C ALA A 36 -3.69 3.20 -7.52
N MET A 37 -4.18 2.19 -8.23
CA MET A 37 -3.37 1.43 -9.19
C MET A 37 -2.84 2.32 -10.32
N ALA A 38 -3.67 3.23 -10.85
CA ALA A 38 -3.23 4.19 -11.86
C ALA A 38 -2.10 5.12 -11.36
N ARG A 39 -2.13 5.48 -10.06
CA ARG A 39 -1.14 6.39 -9.45
C ARG A 39 0.15 5.69 -9.05
N PHE A 40 0.05 4.47 -8.54
CA PHE A 40 1.18 3.66 -8.09
C PHE A 40 1.51 2.58 -9.12
N HIS A 41 1.56 2.94 -10.41
CA HIS A 41 1.76 1.99 -11.50
C HIS A 41 3.09 1.22 -11.45
N ASP A 42 4.09 1.75 -10.75
CA ASP A 42 5.40 1.11 -10.53
C ASP A 42 5.40 0.09 -9.38
N TYR A 43 4.30 0.01 -8.63
CA TYR A 43 4.14 -0.94 -7.53
C TYR A 43 3.36 -2.16 -7.99
N SER A 44 3.74 -3.33 -7.47
CA SER A 44 2.94 -4.54 -7.64
C SER A 44 1.54 -4.38 -7.05
N PHE A 45 0.57 -5.10 -7.59
CA PHE A 45 -0.82 -5.12 -7.10
C PHE A 45 -0.92 -5.25 -5.58
N GLY A 46 -0.20 -6.22 -5.00
CA GLY A 46 -0.20 -6.44 -3.55
C GLY A 46 0.35 -5.25 -2.76
N ASN A 47 1.34 -4.55 -3.29
CA ASN A 47 1.86 -3.33 -2.68
C ASN A 47 0.88 -2.16 -2.81
N VAL A 48 0.16 -2.02 -3.93
CA VAL A 48 -0.90 -1.00 -4.07
C VAL A 48 -2.00 -1.24 -3.04
N MET A 49 -2.48 -2.49 -2.91
CA MET A 49 -3.44 -2.88 -1.87
C MET A 49 -2.92 -2.53 -0.47
N LEU A 50 -1.68 -2.91 -0.13
CA LEU A 50 -1.07 -2.58 1.17
C LEU A 50 -1.00 -1.07 1.43
N ILE A 51 -0.64 -0.27 0.41
CA ILE A 51 -0.56 1.19 0.53
C ILE A 51 -1.94 1.76 0.85
N VAL A 52 -2.96 1.39 0.07
CA VAL A 52 -4.32 1.93 0.23
C VAL A 52 -4.92 1.49 1.56
N SER A 53 -4.74 0.25 1.98
CA SER A 53 -5.26 -0.25 3.27
C SER A 53 -4.61 0.42 4.48
N GLN A 54 -3.32 0.78 4.41
CA GLN A 54 -2.63 1.47 5.50
C GLN A 54 -2.81 3.00 5.47
N ARG A 55 -2.93 3.59 4.27
CA ARG A 55 -3.06 5.03 4.06
C ARG A 55 -3.90 5.32 2.81
N PRO A 56 -5.25 5.37 2.94
CA PRO A 56 -6.15 5.54 1.78
C PRO A 56 -5.91 6.82 0.96
N GLY A 57 -5.41 7.88 1.61
CA GLY A 57 -5.09 9.16 0.96
C GLY A 57 -3.65 9.28 0.45
N ALA A 58 -2.87 8.20 0.39
CA ALA A 58 -1.48 8.26 -0.08
C ALA A 58 -1.42 8.77 -1.53
N THR A 59 -0.51 9.70 -1.81
CA THR A 59 -0.29 10.26 -3.16
C THR A 59 1.07 9.94 -3.74
N GLN A 60 2.03 9.70 -2.87
CA GLN A 60 3.38 9.32 -3.22
C GLN A 60 3.93 8.51 -2.05
N VAL A 61 4.73 7.49 -2.37
CA VAL A 61 5.37 6.62 -1.39
C VAL A 61 6.86 6.65 -1.68
N ALA A 62 7.65 6.92 -0.65
CA ALA A 62 9.10 6.93 -0.75
C ALA A 62 9.72 6.59 0.61
N GLY A 63 10.97 6.11 0.58
CA GLY A 63 11.75 5.90 1.79
C GLY A 63 12.14 7.22 2.45
N TYR A 64 12.42 7.19 3.76
CA TYR A 64 12.75 8.38 4.54
C TYR A 64 13.90 9.21 3.93
N ARG A 65 15.00 8.56 3.53
CA ARG A 65 16.14 9.24 2.88
C ARG A 65 15.77 9.83 1.52
N ALA A 66 14.85 9.21 0.78
CA ALA A 66 14.38 9.76 -0.50
C ALA A 66 13.59 11.05 -0.27
N TRP A 67 12.76 11.12 0.79
CA TRP A 67 12.10 12.37 1.16
C TRP A 67 13.09 13.48 1.50
N GLN A 68 14.14 13.17 2.27
CA GLN A 68 15.19 14.14 2.60
C GLN A 68 15.92 14.65 1.35
N LYS A 69 16.23 13.78 0.38
CA LYS A 69 16.82 14.18 -0.91
C LYS A 69 15.92 15.12 -1.72
N LEU A 70 14.60 15.03 -1.54
CA LEU A 70 13.62 15.93 -2.14
C LEU A 70 13.38 17.20 -1.30
N GLY A 71 14.22 17.47 -0.29
CA GLY A 71 14.06 18.63 0.60
C GLY A 71 12.87 18.53 1.56
N ARG A 72 12.34 17.32 1.78
CA ARG A 72 11.18 17.07 2.65
C ARG A 72 11.59 16.31 3.91
N GLN A 73 11.01 16.69 5.04
CA GLN A 73 11.27 16.05 6.34
C GLN A 73 9.99 15.38 6.86
N VAL A 74 10.10 14.10 7.24
CA VAL A 74 9.00 13.39 7.91
C VAL A 74 8.83 13.98 9.31
N ARG A 75 7.58 14.31 9.67
CA ARG A 75 7.23 14.91 10.96
C ARG A 75 7.54 13.94 12.11
N LYS A 76 7.95 14.49 13.24
CA LYS A 76 8.21 13.70 14.46
C LYS A 76 6.92 12.98 14.89
N GLY A 77 7.02 11.68 15.15
CA GLY A 77 5.89 10.84 15.58
C GLY A 77 5.15 10.11 14.46
N GLU A 78 5.43 10.43 13.18
CA GLU A 78 4.84 9.70 12.05
C GLU A 78 5.34 8.26 11.97
N LYS A 79 4.47 7.36 11.53
CA LYS A 79 4.77 5.93 11.34
C LYS A 79 4.81 5.62 9.84
N GLY A 80 5.85 4.92 9.42
CA GLY A 80 5.95 4.41 8.05
C GLY A 80 4.90 3.34 7.74
N ILE A 81 4.59 3.18 6.46
CA ILE A 81 3.79 2.07 5.95
C ILE A 81 4.69 0.93 5.49
N THR A 82 4.17 -0.29 5.54
CA THR A 82 4.91 -1.49 5.11
C THR A 82 4.72 -1.73 3.62
N ILE A 83 5.82 -2.01 2.92
CA ILE A 83 5.85 -2.44 1.51
C ILE A 83 6.57 -3.79 1.45
N MET A 84 6.10 -4.71 0.62
CA MET A 84 6.80 -5.96 0.32
C MET A 84 7.83 -5.72 -0.77
N ALA A 85 9.11 -5.89 -0.44
CA ALA A 85 10.21 -5.81 -1.38
C ALA A 85 10.95 -7.16 -1.46
N PRO A 86 11.42 -7.58 -2.64
CA PRO A 86 12.27 -8.75 -2.76
C PRO A 86 13.58 -8.51 -2.01
N MET A 87 14.00 -9.49 -1.20
CA MET A 87 15.33 -9.47 -0.62
C MET A 87 16.33 -9.89 -1.69
N LEU A 88 17.04 -8.92 -2.27
CA LEU A 88 18.18 -9.19 -3.14
C LEU A 88 19.35 -9.58 -2.24
N PHE A 89 19.49 -10.89 -1.97
CA PHE A 89 20.73 -11.41 -1.43
C PHE A 89 21.79 -11.31 -2.52
N LYS A 90 22.85 -10.55 -2.25
CA LYS A 90 24.06 -10.65 -3.05
C LYS A 90 24.71 -11.99 -2.68
N PRO A 91 24.98 -12.88 -3.65
CA PRO A 91 25.69 -14.13 -3.38
C PRO A 91 27.07 -13.86 -2.78
#